data_AF-R4M0Z8-F1
#
_entry.id   AF-R4M0Z8-F1
#
_cell.length_a   1.000
_cell.length_b   1.000
_cell.length_c   1.000
_cell.angle_alpha   90.00
_cell.angle_beta   90.00
_cell.angle_gamma   90.00
#
_symmetry.space_group_name_H-M   'P 1'
#
loop_
_entity.id
_entity.type
_entity.pdbx_description
1 polymer ?
#
loop_
_entity_poly.entity_id
_entity_poly.type
_entity_poly.pdbx_seq_one_letter_code
_entity_poly.pdbx_strand_id
1 'polypeptide(L)' 'MRDLAGQLGVAADTVARAYRELESAAIVETRGRFGTFISRFDPTDAAMAAAAKEYVGVARALGLTKSDAMRYLTHVPDD' A
#
# COMPACT_ATOMS: atom_id res chain seq x y z
N MET A 1 6.59 20.99 -8.08
CA MET A 1 7.02 20.36 -9.35
C MET A 1 7.98 21.24 -10.14
N ARG A 2 7.64 22.50 -10.44
CA ARG A 2 8.52 23.42 -11.20
C ARG A 2 9.89 23.62 -10.55
N ASP A 3 9.93 23.85 -9.23
CA ASP A 3 11.20 24.05 -8.52
C ASP A 3 12.09 22.81 -8.55
N LEU A 4 11.52 21.63 -8.27
CA LEU A 4 12.23 20.35 -8.34
C LEU A 4 12.73 20.03 -9.76
N ALA A 5 11.94 20.35 -10.77
CA ALA A 5 12.35 20.21 -12.17
C ALA A 5 13.57 21.10 -12.49
N GLY A 6 13.59 22.33 -11.97
CA GLY A 6 14.74 23.24 -12.08
C GLY A 6 15.99 22.71 -11.36
N GLN A 7 15.84 22.12 -10.17
CA GLN A 7 16.96 21.52 -9.42
C GLN A 7 17.53 20.27 -10.11
N LEU A 8 16.68 19.45 -10.72
CA LEU A 8 17.07 18.20 -11.37
C LEU A 8 17.43 18.36 -12.86
N GLY A 9 17.21 19.54 -13.45
CA GLY A 9 17.48 19.79 -14.87
C GLY A 9 16.58 19.01 -15.83
N VAL A 10 15.36 18.67 -15.41
CA VAL A 10 14.39 17.89 -16.22
C VAL A 10 13.15 18.71 -16.54
N ALA A 11 12.36 18.26 -17.52
CA ALA A 11 11.08 18.89 -17.82
C ALA A 11 10.10 18.74 -16.64
N ALA A 12 9.28 19.77 -16.38
CA ALA A 12 8.28 19.73 -15.32
C ALA A 12 7.26 18.59 -15.48
N ASP A 13 6.91 18.25 -16.72
CA ASP A 13 6.00 17.13 -17.02
C ASP A 13 6.61 15.77 -16.69
N THR A 14 7.94 15.64 -16.75
CA THR A 14 8.65 14.43 -16.32
C THR A 14 8.51 14.25 -14.81
N VAL A 15 8.68 15.31 -14.03
CA VAL A 15 8.44 15.29 -12.57
C VAL A 15 6.97 14.98 -12.28
N ALA A 16 6.04 15.62 -13.00
CA ALA A 16 4.61 15.37 -12.82
C ALA A 16 4.24 13.90 -13.10
N ARG A 17 4.82 13.30 -14.15
CA ARG A 17 4.64 11.89 -14.44
C ARG A 17 5.20 10.99 -13.34
N ALA A 18 6.41 11.27 -12.86
CA ALA A 18 7.02 10.49 -11.77
C ALA A 18 6.16 10.52 -10.50
N TYR A 19 5.62 11.68 -10.11
CA TYR A 19 4.71 11.80 -8.97
C TYR A 19 3.41 11.01 -9.17
N ARG A 20 2.81 11.03 -10.38
CA ARG A 20 1.63 10.21 -10.69
C ARG A 20 1.93 8.71 -10.58
N GLU A 21 3.10 8.28 -11.05
CA GLU A 21 3.51 6.87 -10.94
C GLU A 21 3.70 6.46 -9.47
N LEU A 22 4.39 7.29 -8.67
CA LEU A 22 4.55 7.05 -7.22
C LEU A 22 3.21 7.04 -6.46
N GLU A 23 2.27 7.91 -6.83
CA GLU A 23 0.93 7.94 -6.23
C GLU A 23 0.14 6.68 -6.61
N SER A 24 0.21 6.24 -7.87
CA SER A 24 -0.42 4.99 -8.31
C SER A 24 0.14 3.75 -7.61
N ALA A 25 1.42 3.80 -7.22
CA ALA A 25 2.07 2.77 -6.41
C ALA A 25 1.81 2.92 -4.90
N ALA A 26 0.98 3.88 -4.48
CA ALA A 26 0.69 4.22 -3.09
C ALA A 26 1.95 4.56 -2.24
N ILE A 27 3.04 4.96 -2.87
CA ILE A 27 4.29 5.37 -2.19
C ILE A 27 4.17 6.80 -1.67
N VAL A 28 3.41 7.63 -2.38
CA VAL A 28 3.07 8.99 -1.96
C VAL A 28 1.57 9.21 -2.05
N GLU A 29 1.07 10.17 -1.29
CA GLU A 29 -0.32 10.61 -1.30
C GLU A 29 -0.41 12.12 -1.47
N THR A 30 -1.30 12.59 -2.35
CA THR A 30 -1.56 14.03 -2.51
C THR A 30 -2.69 14.49 -1.59
N ARG A 31 -2.41 15.47 -0.73
CA ARG A 31 -3.38 16.06 0.22
C ARG A 31 -3.85 17.44 -0.26
N GLY A 32 -4.34 17.53 -1.50
CA GLY A 32 -4.85 18.77 -2.08
C GLY A 32 -3.87 19.94 -1.95
N ARG A 33 -4.31 21.06 -1.34
CA ARG A 33 -3.47 22.26 -1.14
C ARG A 33 -2.28 22.06 -0.19
N PHE A 34 -2.28 20.98 0.59
CA PHE A 34 -1.20 20.68 1.54
C PHE A 34 0.01 20.03 0.86
N GLY A 35 -0.08 19.70 -0.44
CA GLY A 35 1.00 19.10 -1.21
C GLY A 35 1.00 17.57 -1.15
N THR A 36 2.14 16.98 -1.51
CA THR A 36 2.35 15.53 -1.58
C THR A 36 3.15 15.06 -0.38
N PHE A 37 2.72 13.97 0.26
CA PHE A 37 3.35 13.36 1.41
C PHE A 37 3.81 11.94 1.07
N ILE A 38 4.85 11.45 1.72
CA ILE A 38 5.19 10.03 1.67
C ILE A 38 4.07 9.28 2.38
N SER A 39 3.45 8.33 1.68
CA SER A 39 2.48 7.44 2.30
C SER A 39 3.17 6.77 3.48
N ARG A 40 2.50 6.72 4.63
CA ARG A 40 3.06 5.98 5.76
C ARG A 40 3.23 4.53 5.32
N PHE A 41 4.47 4.10 5.11
CA PHE A 41 4.80 2.68 5.17
C PHE A 41 4.47 2.28 6.59
N ASP A 42 3.31 1.69 6.81
CA ASP A 42 2.97 1.12 8.09
C ASP A 42 3.65 -0.26 8.12
N PRO A 43 4.71 -0.47 8.93
CA PRO A 43 5.29 -1.80 9.08
C PRO A 43 4.25 -2.81 9.57
N THR A 44 3.19 -2.34 10.22
CA THR A 44 2.03 -3.12 10.62
C THR A 44 1.26 -3.64 9.40
N ASP A 45 1.05 -2.83 8.36
CA ASP A 45 0.38 -3.28 7.13
C ASP A 45 1.20 -4.36 6.42
N ALA A 46 2.52 -4.17 6.33
CA ALA A 46 3.41 -5.17 5.73
C ALA A 46 3.43 -6.48 6.55
N ALA A 47 3.49 -6.38 7.88
CA ALA A 47 3.43 -7.54 8.78
C ALA A 47 2.07 -8.25 8.69
N MET A 48 0.96 -7.51 8.65
CA MET A 48 -0.39 -8.06 8.50
C MET A 48 -0.60 -8.71 7.14
N ALA A 49 -0.07 -8.12 6.05
CA ALA A 49 -0.13 -8.74 4.73
C ALA A 49 0.65 -10.07 4.69
N ALA A 50 1.81 -10.14 5.35
CA ALA A 50 2.58 -11.37 5.49
C ALA A 50 1.81 -12.43 6.30
N ALA A 51 1.25 -12.07 7.45
CA ALA A 51 0.44 -12.96 8.28
C ALA A 51 -0.82 -13.47 7.54
N ALA A 52 -1.51 -12.59 6.80
CA ALA A 52 -2.66 -12.97 5.99
C ALA A 52 -2.28 -13.98 4.89
N LYS A 53 -1.10 -13.84 4.28
CA LYS A 53 -0.61 -14.78 3.27
C LYS A 53 -0.32 -16.15 3.87
N GLU A 54 0.30 -16.20 5.04
CA GLU A 54 0.55 -17.43 5.78
C GLU A 54 -0.75 -18.13 6.14
N TYR A 55 -1.70 -17.38 6.70
CA TYR A 55 -3.03 -17.88 7.05
C TYR A 55 -3.77 -18.51 5.86
N VAL A 56 -3.80 -17.83 4.71
CA VAL A 56 -4.39 -18.38 3.47
C VAL A 56 -3.64 -19.61 2.98
N GLY A 57 -2.31 -19.66 3.15
CA GLY A 57 -1.51 -20.83 2.83
C GLY A 57 -1.93 -22.06 3.64
N VAL A 58 -2.09 -21.90 4.96
CA VAL A 58 -2.58 -22.95 5.87
C VAL A 58 -4.00 -23.39 5.48
N ALA A 59 -4.91 -22.44 5.28
CA ALA A 59 -6.29 -22.74 4.88
C ALA A 59 -6.36 -23.59 3.59
N ARG A 60 -5.58 -23.21 2.57
CA ARG A 60 -5.49 -23.97 1.31
C ARG A 60 -4.93 -25.37 1.51
N ALA A 61 -3.92 -25.54 2.35
CA ALA A 61 -3.35 -26.86 2.66
C ALA A 61 -4.37 -27.79 3.34
N LEU A 62 -5.35 -27.22 4.06
CA LEU A 62 -6.48 -27.93 4.67
C LEU A 62 -7.69 -28.10 3.73
N GLY A 63 -7.58 -27.68 2.46
CA GLY A 63 -8.66 -27.78 1.48
C GLY A 63 -9.75 -26.70 1.64
N LEU A 64 -9.50 -25.66 2.41
CA LEU A 64 -10.47 -24.59 2.67
C LEU A 64 -10.39 -23.50 1.60
N THR A 65 -11.55 -22.93 1.26
CA THR A 65 -11.62 -21.77 0.38
C THR A 65 -11.28 -20.49 1.14
N LYS A 66 -11.05 -19.39 0.40
CA LYS A 66 -10.88 -18.06 1.02
C LYS A 66 -12.10 -17.68 1.87
N SER A 67 -13.31 -18.03 1.44
CA SER A 67 -14.55 -17.76 2.18
C SER A 67 -14.62 -18.52 3.50
N ASP A 68 -14.17 -19.78 3.52
CA ASP A 68 -14.08 -20.57 4.75
C ASP A 68 -13.03 -19.99 5.71
N ALA A 69 -11.88 -19.59 5.17
CA ALA A 69 -10.83 -18.93 5.95
C ALA A 69 -11.32 -17.61 6.60
N MET A 70 -12.16 -16.84 5.91
CA MET A 70 -12.72 -15.61 6.50
C MET A 70 -13.62 -15.87 7.71
N ARG A 71 -14.32 -17.01 7.77
CA ARG A 71 -15.22 -17.33 8.90
C ARG A 71 -14.47 -17.49 10.22
N TYR A 72 -13.27 -18.07 10.19
CA TYR A 72 -12.47 -18.20 11.40
C TYR A 72 -12.01 -16.85 11.92
N LEU A 73 -11.60 -15.92 11.04
CA LEU A 73 -11.21 -14.56 11.42
C LEU A 73 -12.38 -13.81 12.09
N THR A 74 -13.61 -13.99 11.62
CA THR A 74 -14.81 -13.36 12.23
C THR A 74 -15.23 -13.97 13.56
N HIS A 75 -14.67 -15.13 13.94
CA HIS A 75 -14.96 -15.81 15.20
C HIS A 75 -13.82 -15.73 16.21
N VAL A 76 -12.68 -15.12 15.85
CA VAL A 76 -11.63 -14.80 16.81
C VAL A 76 -12.18 -13.72 17.76
N PRO A 77 -12.16 -13.95 19.09
CA PRO A 77 -12.54 -12.91 20.05
C PRO A 77 -11.57 -11.74 20.00
N ASP A 78 -12.09 -10.52 20.13
CA ASP A 78 -11.27 -9.34 20.46
C ASP A 78 -10.99 -9.41 21.97
N ASP A 79 -9.83 -9.98 22.36
CA ASP A 79 -9.38 -9.95 23.76
C ASP A 79 -9.10 -8.51 24.24
#